data_AF-A0A1X1MGV1-F1
#
_entry.id   AF-A0A1X1MGV1-F1
#
_cell.length_a   1.000
_cell.length_b   1.000
_cell.length_c   1.000
_cell.angle_alpha   90.00
_cell.angle_beta   90.00
_cell.angle_gamma   90.00
#
_symmetry.space_group_name_H-M   'P 1'
#
loop_
_entity.id
_entity.type
_entity.pdbx_description
1 polymer ?
#
loop_
_entity_poly.entity_id
_entity_poly.type
_entity_poly.pdbx_seq_one_letter_code
_entity_poly.pdbx_strand_id
1 'polypeptide(L)' 'MRGQRLDVLFSKRWAGETLFVCVRPGSGQITLPAAWTDRGLSTEDGRLSVDGLAALGAVTRTLKVVDSGE' A
#
# COMPACT_ATOMS: atom_id res chain seq x y z
N MET A 1 -1.07 -15.49 14.74
CA MET A 1 -1.43 -14.11 15.13
C MET A 1 -2.18 -13.46 13.97
N ARG A 2 -3.23 -12.68 14.22
CA ARG A 2 -3.95 -11.94 13.17
C ARG A 2 -3.39 -10.51 13.11
N GLY A 3 -2.93 -10.07 11.95
CA GLY A 3 -2.55 -8.67 11.73
C GLY A 3 -3.76 -7.74 11.81
N GLN A 4 -3.52 -6.46 12.08
CA GLN A 4 -4.54 -5.42 12.06
C GLN A 4 -4.14 -4.33 11.06
N ARG A 5 -5.12 -3.86 10.28
CA ARG A 5 -4.93 -2.68 9.43
C ARG A 5 -4.99 -1.43 10.29
N LEU A 6 -3.98 -0.56 10.15
CA LEU A 6 -3.89 0.72 10.84
C LEU A 6 -3.79 1.85 9.82
N ASP A 7 -4.48 2.95 10.09
CA ASP A 7 -4.38 4.15 9.26
C ASP A 7 -3.06 4.86 9.53
N VAL A 8 -2.32 5.15 8.45
CA VAL A 8 -1.05 5.88 8.51
C VAL A 8 -1.36 7.37 8.48
N LEU A 9 -0.95 8.08 9.52
CA LEU A 9 -1.04 9.54 9.57
C LEU A 9 0.06 10.18 8.72
N PHE A 10 1.30 9.75 8.92
CA PHE A 10 2.44 10.15 8.10
C PHE A 10 3.59 9.15 8.20
N SER A 11 4.49 9.21 7.23
CA SER A 11 5.78 8.50 7.24
C SER A 11 6.92 9.46 7.57
N LYS A 12 7.92 8.99 8.33
CA LYS A 12 9.16 9.72 8.54
C LYS A 12 10.38 8.84 8.32
N ARG A 13 11.52 9.48 8.01
CA ARG A 13 12.82 8.82 7.91
C ARG A 13 13.57 8.98 9.22
N TRP A 14 14.07 7.88 9.77
CA TRP A 14 14.92 7.89 10.96
C TRP A 14 15.95 6.77 10.85
N ALA A 15 17.24 7.09 11.03
CA ALA A 15 18.33 6.11 11.14
C ALA A 15 18.43 5.17 9.93
N GLY A 16 18.18 5.70 8.74
CA GLY A 16 18.19 4.89 7.52
C GLY A 16 16.92 4.07 7.28
N GLU A 17 15.94 4.13 8.18
CA GLU A 17 14.68 3.37 8.08
C GLU A 17 13.46 4.28 7.90
N THR A 18 12.41 3.73 7.30
CA THR A 18 11.13 4.40 7.15
C THR A 18 10.23 3.93 8.28
N LEU A 19 9.74 4.89 9.06
CA LEU A 19 8.82 4.66 10.17
C LEU A 19 7.45 5.20 9.77
N PHE A 20 6.40 4.46 10.15
CA PHE A 20 5.03 4.92 10.04
C PHE A 20 4.52 5.35 11.41
N VAL A 21 3.87 6.51 11.44
CA VAL A 21 3.05 6.93 12.56
C VAL A 21 1.61 6.60 12.21
N CYS A 22 0.99 5.74 13.01
CA CYS A 22 -0.35 5.20 12.75
C CYS A 22 -1.32 5.53 13.88
N VAL A 23 -2.61 5.60 13.55
CA VAL A 23 -3.67 5.59 14.56
C VAL A 23 -3.79 4.18 15.13
N ARG A 24 -3.73 4.08 16.45
CA ARG A 24 -4.04 2.86 17.19
C ARG A 24 -5.43 3.01 17.82
N PRO A 25 -6.41 2.17 17.44
CA PRO A 25 -7.74 2.21 18.04
C PRO A 25 -7.65 2.11 19.57
N GLY A 26 -8.25 3.07 20.27
CA GLY A 26 -8.35 3.08 21.73
C GLY A 26 -7.11 3.56 22.49
N SER A 27 -5.98 3.87 21.83
CA SER A 27 -4.76 4.29 22.56
C SER A 27 -3.95 5.39 21.88
N GLY A 28 -4.51 6.09 20.89
CA GLY A 28 -3.89 7.24 20.25
C GLY A 28 -2.99 6.88 19.07
N GLN A 29 -1.69 7.20 19.15
CA GLN A 29 -0.74 6.99 18.07
C GLN A 29 0.30 5.93 18.41
N ILE A 30 0.75 5.20 17.39
CA ILE A 30 1.87 4.26 17.48
C ILE A 30 2.86 4.51 16.35
N THR A 31 4.15 4.47 16.66
CA THR A 31 5.22 4.49 15.65
C THR A 31 5.77 3.08 15.47
N LEU A 32 5.84 2.62 14.23
CA LEU A 32 6.39 1.30 13.89
C LEU A 32 7.24 1.34 12.62
N PRO A 33 8.27 0.49 12.50
CA PRO A 33 9.05 0.33 11.28
C PRO A 33 8.17 -0.16 10.11
N ALA A 34 8.42 0.36 8.92
CA ALA A 34 7.75 -0.09 7.70
C ALA A 34 7.97 -1.59 7.46
N ALA A 35 9.16 -2.10 7.80
CA ALA A 35 9.53 -3.51 7.67
C ALA A 35 8.67 -4.46 8.51
N TRP A 36 7.97 -3.96 9.53
CA TRP A 36 7.05 -4.76 10.35
C TRP A 36 5.62 -4.80 9.79
N THR A 37 5.37 -4.10 8.68
CA THR A 37 4.05 -4.06 8.04
C THR A 37 4.01 -4.92 6.80
N ASP A 38 2.90 -5.62 6.59
CA ASP A 38 2.63 -6.43 5.40
C ASP A 38 2.23 -5.54 4.21
N ARG A 39 3.10 -4.59 3.84
CA ARG A 39 2.87 -3.64 2.74
C ARG A 39 3.52 -4.07 1.42
N GLY A 40 4.05 -5.30 1.36
CA GLY A 40 4.81 -5.80 0.22
C GLY A 40 6.16 -5.11 0.07
N LEU A 41 6.92 -5.52 -0.95
CA LEU A 41 8.21 -4.93 -1.28
C LEU A 41 8.04 -3.46 -1.70
N SER A 42 9.07 -2.65 -1.45
CA SER A 42 9.18 -1.29 -1.98
C SER A 42 8.93 -1.33 -3.49
N THR A 43 8.10 -0.41 -4.00
CA THR A 43 7.82 -0.33 -5.44
C THR A 43 9.14 -0.11 -6.18
N GLU A 44 9.58 -1.11 -6.93
CA GLU A 44 10.80 -1.04 -7.76
C GLU A 44 10.63 -0.03 -8.89
N ASP A 45 11.70 0.23 -9.65
CA ASP A 45 11.74 1.10 -10.82
C ASP A 45 10.66 0.71 -11.84
N GLY A 46 9.49 1.33 -11.71
CA GLY A 46 8.28 0.99 -12.46
C GLY A 46 7.04 1.70 -11.94
N ARG A 47 7.22 2.86 -11.29
CA ARG A 47 6.08 3.66 -10.81
C ARG A 47 5.30 4.19 -12.00
N LEU A 48 4.08 3.69 -12.16
CA LEU A 48 3.13 4.29 -13.09
C LEU A 48 2.68 5.65 -12.55
N SER A 49 2.55 6.63 -13.45
CA SER A 49 1.71 7.80 -13.20
C SER A 49 0.30 7.35 -12.79
N VAL A 50 -0.42 8.19 -12.04
CA VAL A 50 -1.84 7.95 -11.71
C VAL A 50 -2.66 7.68 -12.97
N ASP A 51 -2.43 8.44 -14.04
CA ASP A 51 -3.12 8.24 -15.31
C ASP A 51 -2.73 6.91 -15.97
N GLY A 52 -1.45 6.56 -15.93
CA GLY A 52 -0.95 5.29 -16.44
C GLY A 52 -1.55 4.09 -15.70
N LEU A 53 -1.68 4.19 -14.38
CA LEU A 53 -2.31 3.16 -13.55
C LEU A 53 -3.82 3.06 -13.83
N ALA A 54 -4.50 4.19 -14.01
CA ALA A 54 -5.91 4.22 -14.36
C ALA A 54 -6.17 3.58 -15.73
N ALA A 55 -5.34 3.91 -16.72
CA ALA A 55 -5.39 3.34 -18.07
C ALA A 55 -5.16 1.81 -18.03
N LEU A 56 -4.13 1.36 -17.32
CA LEU A 56 -3.84 -0.07 -17.15
C LEU A 56 -5.02 -0.81 -16.49
N GLY A 57 -5.63 -0.21 -15.47
CA GLY A 57 -6.81 -0.74 -14.81
C GLY A 57 -8.01 -0.88 -15.75
N ALA A 58 -8.22 0.08 -16.65
CA ALA A 58 -9.27 0.02 -17.66
C ALA A 58 -9.04 -1.14 -18.63
N VAL A 59 -7.83 -1.27 -19.18
CA VAL A 59 -7.47 -2.36 -20.11
C VAL A 59 -7.65 -3.73 -19.44
N THR A 60 -7.17 -3.89 -18.21
CA THR A 60 -7.26 -5.16 -17.46
C THR A 60 -8.70 -5.59 -17.24
N ARG A 61 -9.60 -4.64 -16.94
CA ARG A 61 -11.04 -4.94 -16.79
C ARG A 61 -11.67 -5.40 -18.10
N THR A 62 -11.34 -4.75 -19.22
CA THR A 62 -11.82 -5.17 -20.54
C THR A 62 -11.37 -6.59 -20.88
N LEU A 63 -10.12 -6.93 -20.61
CA LEU A 63 -9.60 -8.28 -20.86
C LEU A 63 -10.31 -9.36 -20.03
N LYS A 64 -10.62 -9.07 -18.75
CA LYS A 64 -11.36 -10.01 -17.89
C LYS A 64 -12.80 -10.26 -18.36
N VAL A 65 -13.45 -9.26 -18.95
CA VAL A 65 -14.81 -9.39 -19.49
C VAL A 65 -14.85 -10.34 -20.69
N VAL A 66 -13.79 -10.36 -21.50
CA VAL A 66 -13.67 -11.28 -22.66
C VAL A 66 -13.47 -12.73 -22.21
N ASP A 67 -12.82 -12.95 -21.07
CA ASP A 67 -12.55 -14.28 -20.50
C ASP A 67 -13.77 -14.88 -19.76
N SER A 68 -14.67 -14.05 -19.24
CA SER A 68 -15.89 -14.50 -18.52
C SER A 68 -17.11 -14.71 -19.43
N GLY A 69 -16.91 -14.66 -20.75
CA GLY A 69 -17.93 -14.96 -21.76
C GLY A 69 -17.69 -16.32 -22.40
N GLU A 70 -18.00 -17.39 -21.68
CA GLU A 70 -18.34 -18.71 -22.24
C GLU A 70 -19.79 -19.05 -21.88
#